data_AF-A0A2G1BP08-F1
#
_entry.id   AF-A0A2G1BP08-F1
#
_cell.length_a   1.000
_cell.length_b   1.000
_cell.length_c   1.000
_cell.angle_alpha   90.00
_cell.angle_beta   90.00
_cell.angle_gamma   90.00
#
_symmetry.space_group_name_H-M   'P 1'
#
loop_
_entity.id
_entity.type
_entity.pdbx_description
1 polymer ?
#
loop_
_entity_poly.entity_id
_entity_poly.type
_entity_poly.pdbx_seq_one_letter_code
_entity_poly.pdbx_strand_id
1 'polypeptide(L)'
;DDEVDVPDPASAFQPDDVFGASEVIDHTAFKWRATEWRGRPWHEAVILEAHVGTFTREGTHRAMIDKLDHLVATGITALELMPLADFAGKRNWGYDGVLWYAPDSAYGRP
;
A
#
# COMPACT_ATOMS: atom_id res chain seq x y z
N ASP A 1 -9.97 15.63 -30.17
CA ASP A 1 -9.76 17.08 -30.24
C ASP A 1 -8.38 17.47 -29.70
N ASP A 2 -7.31 16.77 -30.12
CA ASP A 2 -5.93 16.97 -29.63
C ASP A 2 -5.73 17.00 -28.09
N GLU A 3 -6.74 16.65 -27.29
CA GLU A 3 -6.64 16.50 -25.85
C GLU A 3 -5.96 15.18 -25.47
N VAL A 4 -5.01 15.27 -24.55
CA VAL A 4 -4.33 14.11 -23.96
C VAL A 4 -5.11 13.71 -22.72
N ASP A 5 -5.63 12.49 -22.72
CA ASP A 5 -6.18 11.88 -21.51
C ASP A 5 -5.04 11.63 -20.53
N VAL A 6 -5.16 12.22 -19.33
CA VAL A 6 -4.18 12.07 -18.25
C VAL A 6 -4.86 11.57 -16.98
N PRO A 7 -4.16 10.74 -16.18
CA PRO A 7 -4.66 10.34 -14.87
C PRO A 7 -4.81 11.56 -13.94
N ASP A 8 -5.67 11.45 -12.92
CA ASP A 8 -5.68 12.42 -11.84
C ASP A 8 -4.36 12.32 -11.06
N PRO A 9 -3.53 13.38 -10.98
CA PRO A 9 -2.30 13.37 -10.18
C PRO A 9 -2.56 13.14 -8.68
N ALA A 10 -3.78 13.40 -8.21
CA ALA A 10 -4.26 13.15 -6.86
C ALA A 10 -5.20 11.92 -6.78
N SER A 11 -5.12 11.00 -7.75
CA SER A 11 -5.92 9.77 -7.77
C SER A 11 -5.82 9.00 -6.45
N ALA A 12 -6.97 8.53 -5.96
CA ALA A 12 -7.03 7.65 -4.80
C ALA A 12 -6.74 6.17 -5.14
N PHE A 13 -6.88 5.78 -6.42
CA PHE A 13 -6.57 4.43 -6.90
C PHE A 13 -6.51 4.36 -8.43
N GLN A 14 -5.60 3.54 -8.96
CA GLN A 14 -5.49 3.27 -10.39
C GLN A 14 -5.67 1.78 -10.71
N PRO A 15 -6.85 1.35 -11.18
CA PRO A 15 -7.08 -0.06 -11.47
C PRO A 15 -6.30 -0.57 -12.70
N ASP A 16 -5.99 0.34 -13.63
CA ASP A 16 -5.39 0.02 -14.94
C ASP A 16 -4.01 0.67 -15.14
N ASP A 17 -3.18 0.69 -14.08
CA ASP A 17 -1.81 1.25 -14.03
C ASP A 17 -1.80 2.80 -14.17
N VAL A 18 -0.62 3.42 -14.08
CA VAL A 18 -0.43 4.87 -13.92
C VAL A 18 -0.98 5.73 -15.05
N PHE A 19 -1.20 5.15 -16.24
CA PHE A 19 -1.78 5.84 -17.41
C PHE A 19 -3.30 5.64 -17.53
N GLY A 20 -3.87 4.78 -16.70
CA GLY A 20 -5.29 4.43 -16.70
C GLY A 20 -6.19 5.50 -16.07
N ALA A 21 -7.50 5.27 -16.24
CA ALA A 21 -8.52 6.11 -15.61
C ALA A 21 -8.54 5.89 -14.10
N SER A 22 -8.56 6.99 -13.35
CA SER A 22 -8.62 6.99 -11.89
C SER A 22 -9.96 6.49 -11.37
N GLU A 23 -9.93 5.70 -10.30
CA GLU A 23 -11.14 5.21 -9.64
C GLU A 23 -11.52 6.10 -8.44
N VAL A 24 -12.79 6.49 -8.36
CA VAL A 24 -13.34 7.19 -7.20
C VAL A 24 -13.51 6.22 -6.03
N ILE A 25 -12.86 6.51 -4.90
CA ILE A 25 -12.88 5.68 -3.71
C ILE A 25 -13.75 6.30 -2.60
N ASP A 26 -14.68 5.50 -2.06
CA ASP A 26 -15.37 5.82 -0.80
C ASP A 26 -14.49 5.41 0.39
N HIS A 27 -13.76 6.36 0.96
CA HIS A 27 -12.90 6.13 2.12
C HIS A 27 -13.67 5.72 3.41
N THR A 28 -15.00 5.79 3.42
CA THR A 28 -15.85 5.39 4.56
C THR A 28 -16.42 3.97 4.44
N ALA A 29 -16.19 3.31 3.30
CA ALA A 29 -16.65 1.95 3.04
C ALA A 29 -15.98 0.93 3.96
N PHE A 30 -14.68 1.10 4.26
CA PHE A 30 -13.95 0.19 5.13
C PHE A 30 -14.37 0.34 6.60
N LYS A 31 -14.87 -0.74 7.20
CA LYS A 31 -15.28 -0.79 8.61
C LYS A 31 -14.09 -1.13 9.50
N TRP A 32 -13.42 -0.10 9.99
CA TRP A 32 -12.30 -0.22 10.92
C TRP A 32 -12.67 -0.99 12.18
N ARG A 33 -11.87 -2.01 12.51
CA ARG A 33 -12.00 -2.80 13.76
C ARG A 33 -11.13 -2.27 14.89
N ALA A 34 -9.98 -1.67 14.57
CA ALA A 34 -9.01 -1.17 15.53
C ALA A 34 -9.28 0.31 15.93
N THR A 35 -10.51 0.63 16.34
CA THR A 35 -10.95 2.02 16.60
C THR A 35 -10.32 2.65 17.86
N GLU A 36 -9.86 1.81 18.78
CA GLU A 36 -9.25 2.24 20.04
C GLU A 36 -7.72 2.25 20.01
N TRP A 37 -7.11 1.83 18.90
CA TRP A 37 -5.65 1.87 18.75
C TRP A 37 -5.13 3.30 18.78
N ARG A 38 -4.02 3.54 19.49
CA ARG A 38 -3.38 4.86 19.65
C ARG A 38 -1.89 4.86 19.28
N GLY A 39 -1.41 3.78 18.66
CA GLY A 39 0.02 3.56 18.43
C GLY A 39 0.75 3.02 19.66
N ARG A 40 2.08 2.87 19.52
CA ARG A 40 2.99 2.47 20.61
C ARG A 40 3.99 3.59 20.90
N PRO A 41 4.53 3.68 22.12
CA PRO A 41 5.64 4.58 22.41
C PRO A 41 6.85 4.31 21.50
N TRP A 42 7.46 5.37 20.96
CA TRP A 42 8.56 5.24 20.01
C TRP A 42 9.78 4.47 20.55
N HIS A 43 10.07 4.61 21.84
CA HIS A 43 11.20 3.91 22.46
C HIS A 43 11.03 2.38 22.54
N GLU A 44 9.84 1.85 22.23
CA GLU A 44 9.58 0.42 22.11
C GLU A 44 9.73 -0.10 20.66
N ALA A 45 10.10 0.77 19.70
CA ALA A 45 10.17 0.43 18.30
C ALA A 45 11.26 -0.61 18.01
N VAL A 46 10.84 -1.73 17.42
CA VAL A 46 11.66 -2.76 16.81
C VAL A 46 11.07 -2.93 15.41
N ILE A 47 11.73 -2.33 14.44
CA ILE A 47 11.20 -2.10 13.11
C ILE A 47 11.63 -3.24 12.17
N LEU A 48 10.68 -3.75 11.40
CA LEU A 48 10.95 -4.59 10.24
C LEU A 48 10.56 -3.82 8.97
N GLU A 49 11.54 -3.52 8.13
CA GLU A 49 11.30 -3.03 6.77
C GLU A 49 10.77 -4.17 5.89
N ALA A 50 9.68 -3.91 5.16
CA ALA A 50 9.01 -4.91 4.35
C ALA A 50 8.57 -4.35 2.99
N HIS A 51 8.88 -5.11 1.94
CA HIS A 51 8.42 -4.85 0.59
C HIS A 51 7.21 -5.75 0.25
N VAL A 52 6.05 -5.16 -0.02
CA VAL A 52 4.79 -5.92 -0.21
C VAL A 52 4.92 -6.98 -1.30
N GLY A 53 5.50 -6.61 -2.45
CA GLY A 53 5.63 -7.49 -3.61
C GLY A 53 6.61 -8.67 -3.45
N THR A 54 7.39 -8.73 -2.37
CA THR A 54 8.39 -9.81 -2.16
C THR A 54 8.31 -10.44 -0.77
N PHE A 55 7.58 -9.83 0.17
CA PHE A 55 7.41 -10.36 1.54
C PHE A 55 6.69 -11.72 1.57
N THR A 56 5.80 -11.96 0.61
CA THR A 56 5.15 -13.25 0.36
C THR A 56 5.28 -13.64 -1.10
N ARG A 57 4.96 -14.89 -1.44
CA ARG A 57 4.98 -15.37 -2.83
C ARG A 57 3.89 -14.70 -3.67
N GLU A 58 2.76 -14.40 -3.05
CA GLU A 58 1.61 -13.74 -3.64
C GLU A 58 1.88 -12.25 -3.87
N GLY A 59 2.69 -11.62 -3.02
CA GLY A 59 3.12 -10.22 -3.18
C GLY A 59 2.00 -9.19 -2.94
N THR A 60 1.08 -9.46 -2.00
CA THR A 60 -0.10 -8.60 -1.74
C THR A 60 -0.26 -8.27 -0.26
N HIS A 61 -0.99 -7.19 0.04
CA HIS A 61 -1.34 -6.84 1.42
C HIS A 61 -2.09 -7.96 2.15
N ARG A 62 -3.02 -8.64 1.47
CA ARG A 62 -3.78 -9.76 2.06
C ARG A 62 -2.87 -10.91 2.47
N ALA A 63 -1.89 -11.27 1.64
CA ALA A 63 -0.95 -12.34 1.97
C ALA A 63 0.00 -11.94 3.12
N MET A 64 0.33 -10.65 3.27
CA MET A 64 1.10 -10.17 4.43
C MET A 64 0.33 -10.33 5.75
N ILE A 65 -1.01 -10.16 5.74
CA ILE A 65 -1.84 -10.30 6.95
C ILE A 65 -1.65 -11.68 7.60
N ASP A 66 -1.54 -12.73 6.79
CA ASP A 66 -1.36 -14.12 7.27
C ASP A 66 -0.01 -14.36 7.97
N LYS A 67 0.92 -13.38 7.94
CA LYS A 67 2.22 -13.45 8.60
C LYS A 67 2.32 -12.59 9.85
N LEU A 68 1.32 -11.76 10.15
CA LEU A 68 1.42 -10.80 11.26
C LEU A 68 1.58 -11.49 12.61
N ASP A 69 0.87 -12.60 12.86
CA ASP A 69 1.02 -13.38 14.11
C ASP A 69 2.43 -13.92 14.30
N HIS A 70 3.10 -14.29 13.20
CA HIS A 70 4.49 -14.72 13.23
C HIS A 70 5.42 -13.56 13.61
N LEU A 71 5.23 -12.36 13.04
CA LEU A 71 6.03 -11.17 13.38
C LEU A 71 5.85 -10.74 14.83
N VAL A 72 4.64 -10.85 15.37
CA VAL A 72 4.38 -10.61 16.79
C VAL A 72 5.18 -11.59 17.65
N ALA A 73 5.23 -12.87 17.27
CA ALA A 73 5.99 -13.88 18.00
C ALA A 73 7.51 -13.65 17.97
N THR A 74 8.05 -12.96 16.95
CA THR A 74 9.48 -12.59 16.90
C THR A 74 9.80 -11.34 17.73
N GLY A 75 8.80 -10.63 18.25
CA GLY A 75 8.97 -9.40 19.02
C GLY A 75 9.11 -8.12 18.18
N ILE A 76 8.79 -8.17 16.88
CA ILE A 76 8.71 -6.97 16.04
C ILE A 76 7.52 -6.14 16.53
N THR A 77 7.71 -4.82 16.58
CA THR A 77 6.69 -3.90 17.13
C THR A 77 6.17 -2.90 16.11
N ALA A 78 6.86 -2.71 14.98
CA ALA A 78 6.43 -1.87 13.87
C ALA A 78 6.84 -2.48 12.53
N LEU A 79 5.96 -2.37 11.54
CA LEU A 79 6.26 -2.62 10.14
C LEU A 79 6.57 -1.29 9.46
N GLU A 80 7.70 -1.22 8.76
CA GLU A 80 8.04 -0.13 7.84
C GLU A 80 7.81 -0.62 6.43
N LEU A 81 6.74 -0.16 5.78
CA LEU A 81 6.47 -0.53 4.40
C LEU A 81 7.34 0.33 3.47
N MET A 82 8.01 -0.33 2.52
CA MET A 82 8.58 0.36 1.37
C MET A 82 7.48 1.13 0.58
N PRO A 83 7.83 2.14 -0.22
CA PRO A 83 6.85 3.03 -0.84
C PRO A 83 5.74 2.29 -1.61
N LEU A 84 4.52 2.79 -1.45
CA LEU A 84 3.30 2.16 -2.00
C LEU A 84 2.67 2.97 -3.13
N ALA A 85 3.17 4.16 -3.43
CA ALA A 85 2.64 5.00 -4.50
C ALA A 85 2.68 4.26 -5.84
N ASP A 86 1.60 4.35 -6.61
CA ASP A 86 1.44 3.66 -7.89
C ASP A 86 2.58 4.03 -8.85
N PHE A 87 3.16 3.00 -9.46
CA PHE A 87 4.31 3.09 -10.37
C PHE A 87 4.01 2.33 -11.65
N ALA A 88 4.77 2.64 -12.71
CA ALA A 88 4.57 1.95 -13.98
C ALA A 88 4.94 0.46 -13.90
N GLY A 89 4.00 -0.40 -14.30
CA GLY A 89 4.19 -1.84 -14.36
C GLY A 89 3.87 -2.59 -13.05
N LYS A 90 4.24 -3.88 -12.98
CA LYS A 90 3.72 -4.79 -11.93
C LYS A 90 4.68 -5.10 -10.79
N ARG A 91 5.92 -4.62 -10.87
CA ARG A 91 6.97 -4.87 -9.87
C ARG A 91 7.95 -3.70 -9.85
N ASN A 92 8.09 -3.08 -8.69
CA ASN A 92 9.04 -2.01 -8.43
C ASN A 92 9.33 -1.98 -6.92
N TRP A 93 10.46 -1.41 -6.49
CA TRP A 93 10.71 -1.14 -5.07
C TRP A 93 9.87 0.02 -4.51
N GLY A 94 9.23 0.80 -5.38
CA GLY A 94 8.29 1.86 -5.05
C GLY A 94 8.85 3.29 -5.18
N TYR A 95 10.17 3.44 -5.34
CA TYR A 95 10.81 4.76 -5.43
C TYR A 95 10.58 5.47 -6.77
N ASP A 96 10.07 4.77 -7.79
CA ASP A 96 9.64 5.35 -9.07
C ASP A 96 8.15 5.75 -9.06
N GLY A 97 7.48 5.75 -7.90
CA GLY A 97 6.07 6.09 -7.77
C GLY A 97 5.74 7.49 -8.29
N VAL A 98 4.66 7.59 -9.08
CA VAL A 98 4.25 8.84 -9.74
C VAL A 98 2.90 9.36 -9.25
N LEU A 99 2.04 8.49 -8.72
CA LEU A 99 0.72 8.87 -8.17
C LEU A 99 0.71 8.66 -6.66
N TRP A 100 1.01 9.73 -5.92
CA TRP A 100 1.39 9.70 -4.51
C TRP A 100 0.24 9.34 -3.55
N TYR A 101 -1.00 9.46 -4.03
CA TYR A 101 -2.21 9.20 -3.27
C TYR A 101 -2.84 7.84 -3.61
N ALA A 102 -2.38 7.19 -4.68
CA ALA A 102 -2.86 5.90 -5.12
C ALA A 102 -1.92 4.81 -4.61
N PRO A 103 -2.38 3.84 -3.80
CA PRO A 103 -1.61 2.64 -3.56
C PRO A 103 -1.55 1.79 -4.84
N ASP A 104 -0.39 1.22 -5.13
CA ASP A 104 -0.16 0.43 -6.34
C ASP A 104 -1.11 -0.77 -6.43
N SER A 105 -1.77 -0.88 -7.58
CA SER A 105 -2.81 -1.89 -7.81
C SER A 105 -2.29 -3.33 -7.81
N ALA A 106 -0.99 -3.55 -8.04
CA ALA A 106 -0.39 -4.87 -7.97
C ALA A 106 -0.39 -5.44 -6.54
N TYR A 107 -0.43 -4.57 -5.52
CA TYR A 107 -0.41 -4.96 -4.10
C TYR A 107 -1.80 -5.19 -3.51
N GLY A 108 -2.84 -4.63 -4.11
CA GLY A 108 -4.22 -4.75 -3.69
C GLY A 108 -5.05 -3.51 -3.99
N ARG A 109 -6.22 -3.43 -3.35
CA ARG A 109 -7.14 -2.29 -3.47
C ARG A 109 -7.29 -1.58 -2.11
N PRO A 110 -7.58 -0.28 -2.09
CA PRO A 110 -8.07 0.44 -0.92
C PRO A 110 -9.33 -0.18 -0.30
#